data_AF-A0A1S6XR40-F1
#
_entry.id   AF-A0A1S6XR40-F1
#
_cell.length_a   1.000
_cell.length_b   1.000
_cell.length_c   1.000
_cell.angle_alpha   90.00
_cell.angle_beta   90.00
_cell.angle_gamma   90.00
#
_symmetry.space_group_name_H-M   'P 1'
#
loop_
_entity.id
_entity.type
_entity.pdbx_description
1 polymer ?
#
loop_
_entity_poly.entity_id
_entity_poly.type
_entity_poly.pdbx_seq_one_letter_code
_entity_poly.pdbx_strand_id
1 'polypeptide(L)'
;MRVMRRVLNNHICSCILSTALLAALAHCLYPKNAVAQSQNCTGDVQGNGGTDRPGEPIVCESGSKFLKGPREIDMGKVSDEGQEAAVTVKGQGAIITIESLTVNGEGADANKPAVKVKKGTLVLEGVLNISDVKTAVEIDGKGSTVMLLGETGRKSITIKEGGHGFKVKGGNLSLKGKTEITGVGSGGVESTGMEISNGGMVYVEEGVTFDKVTTAIRIARGSGEASISGRGSMNVTGEGIAIQVEGGGKASVTLKTITGDNKGTGMVVSGSGDLTLNDVTMTGMKTAMQVVSGTASVMGETQITVRGGNGIGVKVERSGTLNMMGETMIMVTGTGGVGVKVGEGTVNATLTNTRITVVENGTGVKVGEGTVIMKQGSITGDRTGTGVQMMGGNVTLEGVNISSFMKGIEATKGTLKVKGGTQITVADGGTGINMTGGTLNMNQGTITVKGGGIGVNVGDR
;
A
#
# COMPACT_ATOMS: atom_id res chain seq x y z
N MET A 1 10.75 34.58 -7.81
CA MET A 1 10.32 33.34 -7.11
C MET A 1 9.57 33.69 -5.83
N ARG A 2 8.33 34.20 -5.92
CA ARG A 2 7.52 34.59 -4.73
C ARG A 2 6.00 34.67 -4.94
N VAL A 3 5.47 34.07 -6.02
CA VAL A 3 4.03 34.21 -6.37
C VAL A 3 3.29 32.87 -6.50
N MET A 4 3.95 31.72 -6.31
CA MET A 4 3.29 30.40 -6.37
C MET A 4 3.04 29.72 -5.02
N ARG A 5 3.35 30.37 -3.89
CA ARG A 5 3.14 29.79 -2.54
C ARG A 5 1.75 30.01 -1.95
N ARG A 6 0.85 30.74 -2.63
CA ARG A 6 -0.48 31.08 -2.09
C ARG A 6 -1.66 30.32 -2.69
N VAL A 7 -1.47 29.54 -3.77
CA VAL A 7 -2.58 28.86 -4.44
C VAL A 7 -2.77 27.41 -3.96
N LEU A 8 -1.75 26.79 -3.37
CA LEU A 8 -1.86 25.41 -2.88
C LEU A 8 -2.55 25.27 -1.51
N ASN A 9 -2.61 26.33 -0.70
CA ASN A 9 -3.27 26.28 0.61
C ASN A 9 -4.80 26.46 0.57
N ASN A 10 -5.36 26.94 -0.55
CA ASN A 10 -6.81 27.13 -0.66
C ASN A 10 -7.57 25.91 -1.17
N HIS A 11 -6.94 24.96 -1.85
CA HIS A 11 -7.61 23.73 -2.32
C HIS A 11 -7.67 22.62 -1.26
N ILE A 12 -6.75 22.61 -0.30
CA ILE A 12 -6.74 21.62 0.79
C ILE A 12 -7.79 21.98 1.85
N CYS A 13 -8.02 23.27 2.09
CA CYS A 13 -9.00 23.72 3.08
C CYS A 13 -10.46 23.57 2.60
N SER A 14 -10.72 23.64 1.28
CA SER A 14 -12.08 23.49 0.73
C SER A 14 -12.63 22.05 0.79
N CYS A 15 -11.75 21.04 0.91
CA CYS A 15 -12.19 19.65 1.12
C CYS A 15 -12.47 19.33 2.59
N ILE A 16 -11.78 20.01 3.53
CA ILE A 16 -11.93 19.78 4.97
C ILE A 16 -13.17 20.50 5.52
N LEU A 17 -13.56 21.64 4.94
CA LEU A 17 -14.82 22.32 5.30
C LEU A 17 -16.08 21.64 4.74
N SER A 18 -15.96 20.76 3.74
CA SER A 18 -17.12 20.08 3.14
C SER A 18 -17.62 18.90 3.98
N THR A 19 -16.71 18.17 4.65
CA THR A 19 -17.08 17.04 5.51
C THR A 19 -17.84 17.47 6.77
N ALA A 20 -17.54 18.66 7.31
CA ALA A 20 -18.28 19.25 8.43
C ALA A 20 -19.68 19.76 8.02
N LEU A 21 -19.83 20.28 6.79
CA LEU A 21 -21.14 20.76 6.29
C LEU A 21 -22.09 19.61 5.94
N LEU A 22 -21.58 18.45 5.51
CA LEU A 22 -22.37 17.24 5.23
C LEU A 22 -22.98 16.61 6.49
N ALA A 23 -22.36 16.79 7.66
CA ALA A 23 -22.95 16.38 8.94
C ALA A 23 -24.12 17.29 9.37
N ALA A 24 -24.13 18.56 8.94
CA ALA A 24 -25.19 19.51 9.26
C ALA A 24 -26.41 19.42 8.33
N LEU A 25 -26.23 19.05 7.06
CA LEU A 25 -27.32 18.95 6.06
C LEU A 25 -28.11 17.62 6.09
N ALA A 26 -27.65 16.62 6.86
CA ALA A 26 -28.36 15.34 7.01
C ALA A 26 -29.63 15.43 7.90
N HIS A 27 -29.91 16.58 8.51
CA HIS A 27 -31.09 16.78 9.36
C HIS A 27 -32.41 17.09 8.61
N CYS A 28 -32.40 17.25 7.27
CA CYS A 28 -33.58 17.83 6.59
C CYS A 28 -34.38 16.96 5.62
N LEU A 29 -34.06 15.69 5.33
CA LEU A 29 -34.89 14.91 4.40
C LEU A 29 -35.04 13.45 4.83
N TYR A 30 -36.03 13.20 5.70
CA TYR A 30 -36.56 11.87 6.01
C TYR A 30 -37.69 11.51 5.02
N PRO A 31 -37.55 10.51 4.14
CA PRO A 31 -38.69 9.74 3.70
C PRO A 31 -39.00 8.65 4.74
N LYS A 32 -40.17 8.75 5.37
CA LYS A 32 -40.81 7.61 6.02
C LYS A 32 -41.27 6.64 4.92
N ASN A 33 -40.98 5.35 5.09
CA ASN A 33 -41.65 4.16 4.55
C ASN A 33 -40.70 3.16 3.87
N ALA A 34 -40.17 2.25 4.68
CA ALA A 34 -40.08 0.82 4.38
C ALA A 34 -39.96 0.11 5.73
N VAL A 35 -40.97 -0.69 6.09
CA VAL A 35 -40.95 -1.48 7.33
C VAL A 35 -40.16 -2.74 7.03
N ALA A 36 -38.87 -2.72 7.34
CA ALA A 36 -38.20 -3.92 7.82
C ALA A 36 -37.88 -3.68 9.31
N GLN A 37 -38.15 -4.68 10.14
CA GLN A 37 -38.08 -4.53 11.59
C GLN A 37 -36.61 -4.52 12.01
N SER A 38 -36.19 -3.53 12.81
CA SER A 38 -34.89 -3.61 13.48
C SER A 38 -34.90 -4.82 14.42
N GLN A 39 -33.94 -5.72 14.26
CA GLN A 39 -33.81 -6.94 15.04
C GLN A 39 -32.59 -6.82 15.96
N ASN A 40 -32.75 -7.12 17.24
CA ASN A 40 -31.68 -7.08 18.25
C ASN A 40 -30.85 -5.77 18.24
N CYS A 41 -31.52 -4.64 17.98
CA CYS A 41 -30.91 -3.31 17.83
C CYS A 41 -31.63 -2.25 18.67
N THR A 42 -31.99 -2.58 19.92
CA THR A 42 -32.76 -1.67 20.79
C THR A 42 -31.92 -0.95 21.85
N GLY A 43 -30.77 -1.51 22.26
CA GLY A 43 -29.72 -0.79 22.98
C GLY A 43 -29.46 -1.23 24.42
N ASP A 44 -30.36 -1.99 25.06
CA ASP A 44 -30.14 -2.47 26.43
C ASP A 44 -30.60 -3.92 26.60
N VAL A 45 -29.69 -4.79 27.07
CA VAL A 45 -29.96 -6.21 27.36
C VAL A 45 -30.44 -6.39 28.80
N GLN A 46 -30.33 -5.35 29.63
CA GLN A 46 -30.67 -5.41 31.06
C GLN A 46 -32.03 -4.79 31.36
N GLY A 47 -33.08 -5.55 31.06
CA GLY A 47 -34.42 -5.27 31.56
C GLY A 47 -35.38 -6.36 31.10
N ASN A 48 -36.25 -6.85 32.01
CA ASN A 48 -37.27 -7.88 31.77
C ASN A 48 -38.39 -7.42 30.80
N GLY A 49 -37.99 -6.97 29.61
CA GLY A 49 -38.83 -6.51 28.51
C GLY A 49 -38.06 -6.22 27.21
N GLY A 50 -36.75 -6.50 27.13
CA GLY A 50 -35.93 -6.25 25.94
C GLY A 50 -36.14 -7.29 24.82
N THR A 51 -36.27 -6.82 23.58
CA THR A 51 -36.32 -7.65 22.36
C THR A 51 -34.94 -8.10 21.88
N ASP A 52 -33.86 -7.73 22.57
CA ASP A 52 -32.47 -8.05 22.20
C ASP A 52 -32.08 -9.42 22.78
N ARG A 53 -32.00 -10.44 21.93
CA ARG A 53 -31.57 -11.80 22.29
C ARG A 53 -30.07 -11.97 22.02
N PRO A 54 -29.24 -12.21 23.06
CA PRO A 54 -27.84 -12.57 22.88
C PRO A 54 -27.74 -13.83 22.01
N GLY A 55 -26.88 -13.85 20.99
CA GLY A 55 -26.76 -14.99 20.08
C GLY A 55 -27.40 -14.79 18.71
N GLU A 56 -28.36 -13.88 18.59
CA GLU A 56 -29.08 -13.67 17.34
C GLU A 56 -28.50 -12.50 16.50
N PRO A 57 -28.76 -12.48 15.18
CA PRO A 57 -28.31 -11.40 14.31
C PRO A 57 -28.84 -10.02 14.69
N ILE A 58 -28.01 -9.01 14.46
CA ILE A 58 -28.28 -7.60 14.72
C ILE A 58 -28.59 -6.93 13.39
N VAL A 59 -29.78 -6.35 13.26
CA VAL A 59 -30.21 -5.61 12.05
C VAL A 59 -30.72 -4.24 12.46
N CYS A 60 -30.04 -3.20 12.00
CA CYS A 60 -30.32 -1.81 12.35
C CYS A 60 -30.69 -0.95 11.13
N GLU A 61 -31.81 -0.23 11.22
CA GLU A 61 -32.37 0.54 10.09
C GLU A 61 -32.50 2.04 10.35
N SER A 62 -32.40 2.50 11.60
CA SER A 62 -32.50 3.93 11.92
C SER A 62 -31.99 4.25 13.31
N GLY A 63 -31.70 5.54 13.53
CA GLY A 63 -31.37 6.11 14.83
C GLY A 63 -29.93 5.87 15.28
N SER A 64 -29.60 6.48 16.41
CA SER A 64 -28.34 6.26 17.12
C SER A 64 -28.59 5.25 18.24
N LYS A 65 -27.85 4.13 18.22
CA LYS A 65 -27.98 3.04 19.20
C LYS A 65 -26.60 2.70 19.77
N PHE A 66 -26.57 2.43 21.07
CA PHE A 66 -25.39 1.94 21.75
C PHE A 66 -25.74 0.59 22.37
N LEU A 67 -25.09 -0.48 21.89
CA LEU A 67 -25.36 -1.85 22.32
C LEU A 67 -24.33 -2.23 23.39
N LYS A 68 -24.76 -2.19 24.66
CA LYS A 68 -23.95 -2.56 25.84
C LYS A 68 -23.75 -4.07 25.97
N GLY A 69 -22.58 -4.47 26.45
CA GLY A 69 -22.20 -5.84 26.77
C GLY A 69 -21.76 -6.68 25.57
N PRO A 70 -21.19 -7.87 25.82
CA PRO A 70 -20.71 -8.75 24.76
C PRO A 70 -21.86 -9.21 23.85
N ARG A 71 -21.58 -9.28 22.55
CA ARG A 71 -22.44 -9.87 21.53
C ARG A 71 -21.69 -11.04 20.89
N GLU A 72 -22.16 -12.25 21.13
CA GLU A 72 -21.58 -13.46 20.55
C GLU A 72 -22.59 -14.03 19.57
N ILE A 73 -22.22 -14.20 18.29
CA ILE A 73 -23.13 -14.67 17.25
C ILE A 73 -22.46 -15.84 16.50
N ASP A 74 -23.16 -16.96 16.44
CA ASP A 74 -22.75 -18.15 15.69
C ASP A 74 -23.54 -18.21 14.38
N MET A 75 -22.90 -17.82 13.28
CA MET A 75 -23.55 -17.75 11.97
C MET A 75 -24.01 -19.10 11.44
N GLY A 76 -23.41 -20.22 11.88
CA GLY A 76 -23.85 -21.56 11.50
C GLY A 76 -25.21 -21.94 12.11
N LYS A 77 -25.65 -21.23 13.14
CA LYS A 77 -26.94 -21.44 13.83
C LYS A 77 -28.00 -20.40 13.46
N VAL A 78 -27.65 -19.45 12.59
CA VAL A 78 -28.54 -18.40 12.12
C VAL A 78 -29.44 -18.97 11.01
N SER A 79 -30.77 -18.92 11.18
CA SER A 79 -31.74 -19.42 10.19
C SER A 79 -31.60 -18.68 8.86
N ASP A 80 -31.58 -19.39 7.73
CA ASP A 80 -31.26 -18.82 6.43
C ASP A 80 -32.26 -17.78 5.87
N GLU A 81 -33.46 -17.67 6.43
CA GLU A 81 -34.51 -16.79 5.91
C GLU A 81 -34.23 -15.30 6.21
N GLY A 82 -33.69 -14.59 5.22
CA GLY A 82 -33.68 -13.12 5.16
C GLY A 82 -32.50 -12.42 5.85
N GLN A 83 -31.59 -13.14 6.50
CA GLN A 83 -30.44 -12.57 7.20
C GLN A 83 -29.20 -12.50 6.30
N GLU A 84 -28.67 -11.29 6.10
CA GLU A 84 -27.52 -11.02 5.21
C GLU A 84 -26.15 -11.18 5.90
N ALA A 85 -26.10 -11.02 7.23
CA ALA A 85 -24.88 -11.02 8.05
C ALA A 85 -25.24 -11.16 9.54
N ALA A 86 -24.26 -11.47 10.40
CA ALA A 86 -24.44 -11.41 11.86
C ALA A 86 -24.76 -9.98 12.34
N VAL A 87 -24.17 -8.97 11.69
CA VAL A 87 -24.52 -7.56 11.91
C VAL A 87 -24.82 -6.88 10.57
N THR A 88 -26.00 -6.30 10.43
CA THR A 88 -26.42 -5.54 9.24
C THR A 88 -26.85 -4.12 9.61
N VAL A 89 -26.20 -3.11 9.03
CA VAL A 89 -26.62 -1.70 9.13
C VAL A 89 -27.07 -1.22 7.75
N LYS A 90 -28.36 -0.87 7.62
CA LYS A 90 -28.98 -0.47 6.34
C LYS A 90 -29.72 0.87 6.40
N GLY A 91 -29.67 1.56 7.53
CA GLY A 91 -30.30 2.85 7.75
C GLY A 91 -29.44 4.04 7.31
N GLN A 92 -29.96 4.90 6.45
CA GLN A 92 -29.30 6.18 6.19
C GLN A 92 -29.27 7.02 7.47
N GLY A 93 -28.08 7.50 7.85
CA GLY A 93 -27.90 8.27 9.09
C GLY A 93 -27.97 7.45 10.38
N ALA A 94 -28.16 6.12 10.31
CA ALA A 94 -28.06 5.27 11.49
C ALA A 94 -26.62 5.27 12.02
N ILE A 95 -26.46 5.36 13.34
CA ILE A 95 -25.16 5.28 14.03
C ILE A 95 -25.26 4.21 15.09
N ILE A 96 -24.64 3.06 14.83
CA ILE A 96 -24.73 1.89 15.70
C ILE A 96 -23.39 1.69 16.35
N THR A 97 -23.35 1.72 17.67
CA THR A 97 -22.15 1.46 18.46
C THR A 97 -22.30 0.13 19.16
N ILE A 98 -21.32 -0.75 19.03
CA ILE A 98 -21.28 -2.05 19.70
C ILE A 98 -20.03 -2.09 20.57
N GLU A 99 -20.23 -2.35 21.85
CA GLU A 99 -19.14 -2.38 22.83
C GLU A 99 -18.20 -3.56 22.60
N SER A 100 -18.73 -4.77 22.36
CA SER A 100 -17.91 -5.96 22.07
C SER A 100 -18.66 -6.94 21.17
N LEU A 101 -17.99 -7.44 20.14
CA LEU A 101 -18.56 -8.32 19.13
C LEU A 101 -17.64 -9.53 18.88
N THR A 102 -18.21 -10.73 19.03
CA THR A 102 -17.60 -11.99 18.64
C THR A 102 -18.50 -12.68 17.62
N VAL A 103 -17.95 -13.07 16.47
CA VAL A 103 -18.68 -13.80 15.43
C VAL A 103 -17.91 -15.05 15.04
N ASN A 104 -18.58 -16.21 15.11
CA ASN A 104 -18.09 -17.47 14.54
C ASN A 104 -18.80 -17.75 13.22
N GLY A 105 -18.02 -17.90 12.13
CA GLY A 105 -18.49 -18.21 10.78
C GLY A 105 -18.45 -19.69 10.40
N GLU A 106 -18.16 -20.59 11.34
CA GLU A 106 -18.20 -22.04 11.08
C GLU A 106 -19.59 -22.47 10.61
N GLY A 107 -19.65 -23.30 9.55
CA GLY A 107 -20.91 -23.74 8.93
C GLY A 107 -21.70 -22.66 8.16
N ALA A 108 -21.29 -21.40 8.18
CA ALA A 108 -22.00 -20.31 7.50
C ALA A 108 -21.83 -20.32 5.97
N ASP A 109 -22.84 -19.81 5.25
CA ASP A 109 -22.77 -19.54 3.80
C ASP A 109 -21.58 -18.61 3.48
N ALA A 110 -20.69 -19.07 2.60
CA ALA A 110 -19.50 -18.34 2.20
C ALA A 110 -19.78 -16.99 1.53
N ASN A 111 -21.01 -16.75 1.06
CA ASN A 111 -21.43 -15.47 0.46
C ASN A 111 -21.88 -14.43 1.49
N LYS A 112 -22.16 -14.83 2.73
CA LYS A 112 -22.62 -13.95 3.79
C LYS A 112 -21.42 -13.41 4.58
N PRO A 113 -21.19 -12.08 4.64
CA PRO A 113 -20.17 -11.53 5.52
C PRO A 113 -20.60 -11.59 6.98
N ALA A 114 -19.67 -11.55 7.93
CA ALA A 114 -20.03 -11.41 9.36
C ALA A 114 -20.67 -10.06 9.66
N VAL A 115 -20.15 -8.99 9.06
CA VAL A 115 -20.68 -7.63 9.20
C VAL A 115 -20.94 -7.03 7.83
N LYS A 116 -22.11 -6.42 7.64
CA LYS A 116 -22.48 -5.71 6.42
C LYS A 116 -23.04 -4.32 6.72
N VAL A 117 -22.37 -3.28 6.22
CA VAL A 117 -22.83 -1.89 6.34
C VAL A 117 -23.18 -1.39 4.93
N LYS A 118 -24.49 -1.34 4.65
CA LYS A 118 -25.04 -0.86 3.37
C LYS A 118 -25.29 0.65 3.36
N LYS A 119 -25.70 1.19 4.51
CA LYS A 119 -25.91 2.63 4.76
C LYS A 119 -25.76 2.89 6.25
N GLY A 120 -25.20 4.04 6.60
CA GLY A 120 -25.01 4.46 8.00
C GLY A 120 -23.61 4.15 8.52
N THR A 121 -23.45 4.25 9.84
CA THR A 121 -22.18 4.10 10.53
C THR A 121 -22.25 2.98 11.56
N LEU A 122 -21.26 2.09 11.55
CA LEU A 122 -21.00 1.13 12.61
C LEU A 122 -19.73 1.55 13.37
N VAL A 123 -19.80 1.60 14.69
CA VAL A 123 -18.69 1.88 15.60
C VAL A 123 -18.48 0.67 16.49
N LEU A 124 -17.26 0.17 16.54
CA LEU A 124 -16.83 -0.97 17.37
C LEU A 124 -15.77 -0.49 18.36
N GLU A 125 -16.17 -0.31 19.61
CA GLU A 125 -15.34 0.35 20.62
C GLU A 125 -14.34 -0.60 21.25
N GLY A 126 -14.81 -1.75 21.76
CA GLY A 126 -14.00 -2.72 22.48
C GLY A 126 -13.54 -3.88 21.63
N VAL A 127 -13.76 -5.09 22.16
CA VAL A 127 -13.26 -6.35 21.57
C VAL A 127 -14.00 -6.65 20.27
N LEU A 128 -13.22 -6.99 19.23
CA LEU A 128 -13.73 -7.53 17.98
C LEU A 128 -13.03 -8.85 17.70
N ASN A 129 -13.77 -9.96 17.70
CA ASN A 129 -13.25 -11.27 17.34
C ASN A 129 -14.12 -11.88 16.24
N ILE A 130 -13.62 -11.99 15.02
CA ILE A 130 -14.34 -12.66 13.93
C ILE A 130 -13.48 -13.86 13.49
N SER A 131 -14.04 -15.07 13.48
CA SER A 131 -13.34 -16.27 13.03
C SER A 131 -14.13 -17.06 12.00
N ASP A 132 -13.41 -17.86 11.21
CA ASP A 132 -14.00 -18.85 10.29
C ASP A 132 -14.96 -18.27 9.23
N VAL A 133 -14.72 -17.03 8.82
CA VAL A 133 -15.53 -16.34 7.79
C VAL A 133 -14.81 -16.27 6.46
N LYS A 134 -15.58 -16.24 5.36
CA LYS A 134 -15.04 -15.88 4.04
C LYS A 134 -14.91 -14.37 3.88
N THR A 135 -15.82 -13.57 4.42
CA THR A 135 -15.71 -12.11 4.46
C THR A 135 -16.04 -11.63 5.87
N ALA A 136 -15.12 -10.92 6.54
CA ALA A 136 -15.41 -10.45 7.90
C ALA A 136 -16.29 -9.19 7.89
N VAL A 137 -15.91 -8.17 7.12
CA VAL A 137 -16.66 -6.92 7.04
C VAL A 137 -16.82 -6.47 5.60
N GLU A 138 -18.06 -6.22 5.18
CA GLU A 138 -18.38 -5.59 3.90
C GLU A 138 -19.01 -4.20 4.13
N ILE A 139 -18.39 -3.18 3.54
CA ILE A 139 -18.85 -1.79 3.55
C ILE A 139 -19.25 -1.44 2.13
N ASP A 140 -20.54 -1.28 1.91
CA ASP A 140 -21.13 -1.07 0.59
C ASP A 140 -21.75 0.32 0.48
N GLY A 141 -21.39 1.04 -0.57
CA GLY A 141 -21.98 2.32 -0.93
C GLY A 141 -21.31 3.55 -0.30
N LYS A 142 -21.39 4.66 -1.03
CA LYS A 142 -20.92 5.97 -0.55
C LYS A 142 -21.68 6.40 0.70
N GLY A 143 -20.94 6.83 1.72
CA GLY A 143 -21.49 7.28 3.01
C GLY A 143 -21.62 6.18 4.07
N SER A 144 -21.46 4.91 3.70
CA SER A 144 -21.34 3.81 4.65
C SER A 144 -19.99 3.84 5.35
N THR A 145 -19.99 3.72 6.67
CA THR A 145 -18.77 3.87 7.49
C THR A 145 -18.66 2.77 8.54
N VAL A 146 -17.45 2.22 8.71
CA VAL A 146 -17.08 1.37 9.86
C VAL A 146 -15.93 2.02 10.59
N MET A 147 -16.03 2.13 11.91
CA MET A 147 -15.00 2.67 12.79
C MET A 147 -14.63 1.64 13.86
N LEU A 148 -13.35 1.28 13.93
CA LEU A 148 -12.78 0.43 14.97
C LEU A 148 -11.97 1.31 15.92
N LEU A 149 -12.47 1.58 17.13
CA LEU A 149 -11.81 2.50 18.08
C LEU A 149 -10.66 1.83 18.85
N GLY A 150 -9.64 2.59 19.27
CA GLY A 150 -8.41 2.04 19.86
C GLY A 150 -8.37 1.92 21.38
N GLU A 151 -9.37 2.45 22.09
CA GLU A 151 -9.24 2.67 23.53
C GLU A 151 -9.38 1.38 24.37
N THR A 152 -10.00 0.31 23.83
CA THR A 152 -10.20 -0.94 24.57
C THR A 152 -10.23 -2.18 23.65
N GLY A 153 -9.76 -3.33 24.15
CA GLY A 153 -9.99 -4.66 23.54
C GLY A 153 -9.09 -5.04 22.35
N ARG A 154 -8.86 -6.35 22.17
CA ARG A 154 -8.17 -6.90 20.99
C ARG A 154 -9.12 -6.90 19.79
N LYS A 155 -8.63 -6.52 18.62
CA LYS A 155 -9.36 -6.67 17.35
C LYS A 155 -8.66 -7.72 16.49
N SER A 156 -9.26 -8.90 16.41
CA SER A 156 -8.73 -10.08 15.75
C SER A 156 -9.73 -10.59 14.72
N ILE A 157 -9.26 -10.77 13.49
CA ILE A 157 -10.06 -11.27 12.38
C ILE A 157 -9.32 -12.45 11.75
N THR A 158 -9.99 -13.60 11.65
CA THR A 158 -9.46 -14.80 11.00
C THR A 158 -10.33 -15.14 9.80
N ILE A 159 -9.73 -15.15 8.61
CA ILE A 159 -10.43 -15.35 7.33
C ILE A 159 -10.03 -16.67 6.67
N LYS A 160 -11.03 -17.39 6.16
CA LYS A 160 -10.86 -18.62 5.39
C LYS A 160 -10.10 -18.38 4.09
N GLU A 161 -9.56 -19.45 3.53
CA GLU A 161 -8.87 -19.47 2.24
C GLU A 161 -9.71 -18.76 1.15
N GLY A 162 -9.09 -17.91 0.34
CA GLY A 162 -9.78 -17.08 -0.66
C GLY A 162 -10.67 -15.97 -0.09
N GLY A 163 -10.61 -15.72 1.23
CA GLY A 163 -11.46 -14.78 1.93
C GLY A 163 -10.92 -13.35 2.02
N HIS A 164 -11.70 -12.48 2.65
CA HIS A 164 -11.45 -11.05 2.81
C HIS A 164 -11.67 -10.60 4.25
N GLY A 165 -10.71 -9.89 4.85
CA GLY A 165 -10.95 -9.22 6.14
C GLY A 165 -11.96 -8.10 5.96
N PHE A 166 -11.63 -7.13 5.12
CA PHE A 166 -12.53 -6.01 4.78
C PHE A 166 -12.76 -5.93 3.27
N LYS A 167 -14.01 -5.71 2.86
CA LYS A 167 -14.36 -5.26 1.51
C LYS A 167 -14.93 -3.85 1.60
N VAL A 168 -14.24 -2.88 1.03
CA VAL A 168 -14.63 -1.46 1.05
C VAL A 168 -15.03 -1.04 -0.37
N LYS A 169 -16.33 -1.04 -0.65
CA LYS A 169 -16.91 -0.73 -1.97
C LYS A 169 -17.48 0.70 -1.97
N GLY A 170 -16.60 1.69 -2.08
CA GLY A 170 -16.95 3.11 -2.06
C GLY A 170 -17.33 3.71 -0.70
N GLY A 171 -17.27 2.92 0.38
CA GLY A 171 -17.47 3.37 1.77
C GLY A 171 -16.17 3.76 2.48
N ASN A 172 -16.26 3.93 3.80
CA ASN A 172 -15.16 4.37 4.67
C ASN A 172 -14.85 3.34 5.75
N LEU A 173 -13.57 3.02 5.93
CA LEU A 173 -13.07 2.23 7.05
C LEU A 173 -12.07 3.06 7.87
N SER A 174 -12.31 3.20 9.16
CA SER A 174 -11.40 3.86 10.10
C SER A 174 -10.89 2.86 11.13
N LEU A 175 -9.58 2.64 11.15
CA LEU A 175 -8.89 1.72 12.04
C LEU A 175 -8.08 2.53 13.05
N LYS A 176 -8.73 2.88 14.16
CA LYS A 176 -8.10 3.62 15.24
C LYS A 176 -7.49 2.73 16.31
N GLY A 177 -7.94 1.48 16.41
CA GLY A 177 -7.32 0.46 17.26
C GLY A 177 -6.43 -0.49 16.50
N LYS A 178 -5.40 -1.01 17.17
CA LYS A 178 -4.62 -2.16 16.69
C LYS A 178 -5.52 -3.28 16.20
N THR A 179 -5.36 -3.65 14.95
CA THR A 179 -6.16 -4.69 14.29
C THR A 179 -5.23 -5.76 13.73
N GLU A 180 -5.56 -7.02 13.97
CA GLU A 180 -4.87 -8.17 13.43
C GLU A 180 -5.81 -8.93 12.48
N ILE A 181 -5.33 -9.20 11.27
CA ILE A 181 -6.05 -9.95 10.24
C ILE A 181 -5.18 -11.14 9.84
N THR A 182 -5.68 -12.35 10.07
CA THR A 182 -4.97 -13.59 9.82
C THR A 182 -5.69 -14.41 8.74
N GLY A 183 -4.97 -14.76 7.68
CA GLY A 183 -5.45 -15.74 6.71
C GLY A 183 -5.24 -17.17 7.20
N VAL A 184 -6.23 -18.05 7.02
CA VAL A 184 -6.08 -19.49 7.22
C VAL A 184 -6.21 -20.22 5.88
N GLY A 185 -5.19 -20.99 5.53
CA GLY A 185 -5.16 -21.75 4.28
C GLY A 185 -3.79 -22.37 4.02
N SER A 186 -3.80 -23.53 3.37
CA SER A 186 -2.62 -24.28 2.95
C SER A 186 -2.84 -24.66 1.48
N GLY A 187 -2.57 -23.77 0.52
CA GLY A 187 -2.99 -24.08 -0.86
C GLY A 187 -2.74 -23.07 -1.98
N GLY A 188 -2.08 -21.94 -1.74
CA GLY A 188 -1.81 -20.97 -2.81
C GLY A 188 -3.04 -20.23 -3.35
N VAL A 189 -4.22 -20.37 -2.73
CA VAL A 189 -5.39 -19.55 -3.03
C VAL A 189 -5.29 -18.23 -2.25
N GLU A 190 -5.50 -17.12 -2.96
CA GLU A 190 -5.22 -15.77 -2.46
C GLU A 190 -6.20 -15.33 -1.36
N SER A 191 -5.74 -15.20 -0.12
CA SER A 191 -6.48 -14.48 0.92
C SER A 191 -6.12 -12.99 0.89
N THR A 192 -7.13 -12.12 1.04
CA THR A 192 -6.95 -10.67 1.01
C THR A 192 -7.27 -10.06 2.38
N GLY A 193 -6.37 -9.29 2.96
CA GLY A 193 -6.66 -8.57 4.20
C GLY A 193 -7.76 -7.52 4.01
N MET A 194 -7.58 -6.62 3.04
CA MET A 194 -8.54 -5.58 2.66
C MET A 194 -8.64 -5.48 1.14
N GLU A 195 -9.84 -5.55 0.59
CA GLU A 195 -10.14 -5.21 -0.80
C GLU A 195 -10.82 -3.84 -0.84
N ILE A 196 -10.29 -2.92 -1.65
CA ILE A 196 -10.85 -1.59 -1.83
C ILE A 196 -11.23 -1.42 -3.30
N SER A 197 -12.45 -0.93 -3.55
CA SER A 197 -12.98 -0.66 -4.87
C SER A 197 -13.91 0.56 -4.87
N ASN A 198 -14.25 1.06 -6.07
CA ASN A 198 -15.22 2.13 -6.28
C ASN A 198 -14.99 3.42 -5.45
N GLY A 199 -13.72 3.78 -5.25
CA GLY A 199 -13.31 4.98 -4.48
C GLY A 199 -13.41 4.84 -2.96
N GLY A 200 -13.34 3.62 -2.43
CA GLY A 200 -13.32 3.38 -0.98
C GLY A 200 -12.15 4.05 -0.26
N MET A 201 -12.37 4.46 0.99
CA MET A 201 -11.37 5.14 1.82
C MET A 201 -11.03 4.33 3.06
N VAL A 202 -9.74 4.21 3.36
CA VAL A 202 -9.21 3.53 4.55
C VAL A 202 -8.30 4.49 5.31
N TYR A 203 -8.57 4.64 6.61
CA TYR A 203 -7.76 5.45 7.53
C TYR A 203 -7.15 4.57 8.63
N VAL A 204 -5.84 4.64 8.82
CA VAL A 204 -5.08 3.83 9.81
C VAL A 204 -4.38 4.73 10.82
N GLU A 205 -4.80 4.70 12.08
CA GLU A 205 -4.26 5.57 13.14
C GLU A 205 -3.15 4.91 13.98
N GLU A 206 -3.40 3.71 14.50
CA GLU A 206 -2.43 2.99 15.35
C GLU A 206 -1.61 1.97 14.54
N GLY A 207 -2.26 0.93 14.03
CA GLY A 207 -1.60 -0.02 13.14
C GLY A 207 -2.43 -1.25 12.83
N VAL A 208 -2.06 -1.93 11.74
CA VAL A 208 -2.70 -3.15 11.27
C VAL A 208 -1.63 -4.19 10.98
N THR A 209 -1.82 -5.39 11.50
CA THR A 209 -0.98 -6.54 11.20
C THR A 209 -1.74 -7.51 10.30
N PHE A 210 -1.08 -7.94 9.25
CA PHE A 210 -1.56 -8.93 8.30
C PHE A 210 -0.67 -10.17 8.40
N ASP A 211 -1.21 -11.26 8.94
CA ASP A 211 -0.50 -12.53 9.08
C ASP A 211 -1.05 -13.57 8.09
N LYS A 212 -0.15 -14.24 7.37
CA LYS A 212 -0.51 -15.32 6.42
C LYS A 212 -1.58 -14.93 5.39
N VAL A 213 -1.62 -13.66 5.00
CA VAL A 213 -2.42 -13.21 3.86
C VAL A 213 -1.56 -13.11 2.61
N THR A 214 -2.13 -13.42 1.45
CA THR A 214 -1.41 -13.27 0.18
C THR A 214 -1.28 -11.79 -0.20
N THR A 215 -2.33 -11.01 0.02
CA THR A 215 -2.33 -9.57 -0.24
C THR A 215 -2.95 -8.84 0.95
N ALA A 216 -2.19 -7.99 1.62
CA ALA A 216 -2.69 -7.22 2.75
C ALA A 216 -3.75 -6.21 2.30
N ILE A 217 -3.43 -5.36 1.31
CA ILE A 217 -4.42 -4.48 0.67
C ILE A 217 -4.42 -4.66 -0.84
N ARG A 218 -5.57 -5.01 -1.41
CA ARG A 218 -5.79 -5.09 -2.86
C ARG A 218 -6.72 -3.97 -3.32
N ILE A 219 -6.26 -3.19 -4.29
CA ILE A 219 -7.03 -2.19 -4.99
C ILE A 219 -7.55 -2.82 -6.28
N ALA A 220 -8.83 -3.15 -6.26
CA ALA A 220 -9.50 -3.77 -7.40
C ALA A 220 -9.89 -2.73 -8.45
N ARG A 221 -10.26 -3.21 -9.64
CA ARG A 221 -10.80 -2.36 -10.72
C ARG A 221 -12.10 -1.68 -10.23
N GLY A 222 -12.28 -0.41 -10.57
CA GLY A 222 -13.50 0.32 -10.22
C GLY A 222 -13.46 1.79 -10.65
N SER A 223 -14.59 2.47 -10.51
CA SER A 223 -14.68 3.92 -10.74
C SER A 223 -14.27 4.68 -9.47
N GLY A 224 -13.23 5.51 -9.57
CA GLY A 224 -12.76 6.34 -8.45
C GLY A 224 -11.41 5.90 -7.88
N GLU A 225 -10.80 6.82 -7.14
CA GLU A 225 -9.48 6.63 -6.54
C GLU A 225 -9.64 6.15 -5.10
N ALA A 226 -9.06 4.98 -4.81
CA ALA A 226 -8.97 4.48 -3.45
C ALA A 226 -7.97 5.33 -2.65
N SER A 227 -8.30 5.66 -1.40
CA SER A 227 -7.39 6.40 -0.53
C SER A 227 -7.04 5.56 0.69
N ILE A 228 -5.75 5.39 0.94
CA ILE A 228 -5.22 4.77 2.15
C ILE A 228 -4.36 5.82 2.84
N SER A 229 -4.80 6.26 4.01
CA SER A 229 -4.11 7.34 4.73
C SER A 229 -3.98 7.04 6.21
N GLY A 230 -3.07 7.73 6.88
CA GLY A 230 -3.00 7.75 8.33
C GLY A 230 -1.57 7.67 8.87
N ARG A 231 -1.48 7.71 10.20
CA ARG A 231 -0.20 7.77 10.92
C ARG A 231 0.24 6.43 11.48
N GLY A 232 -0.61 5.41 11.36
CA GLY A 232 -0.33 4.07 11.86
C GLY A 232 0.64 3.30 10.98
N SER A 233 1.06 2.14 11.48
CA SER A 233 1.94 1.20 10.78
C SER A 233 1.16 0.03 10.18
N MET A 234 1.61 -0.48 9.04
CA MET A 234 1.18 -1.75 8.48
C MET A 234 2.32 -2.77 8.61
N ASN A 235 2.00 -3.99 9.06
CA ASN A 235 2.96 -5.09 9.14
C ASN A 235 2.46 -6.27 8.32
N VAL A 236 3.32 -6.85 7.47
CA VAL A 236 2.99 -7.97 6.59
C VAL A 236 4.01 -9.10 6.79
N THR A 237 3.55 -10.30 7.11
CA THR A 237 4.42 -11.47 7.32
C THR A 237 4.39 -12.41 6.11
N GLY A 238 5.48 -13.14 5.88
CA GLY A 238 5.58 -14.10 4.78
C GLY A 238 5.81 -13.48 3.41
N GLU A 239 5.50 -14.23 2.36
CA GLU A 239 5.80 -13.85 0.96
C GLU A 239 4.73 -12.93 0.34
N GLY A 240 3.76 -12.46 1.12
CA GLY A 240 2.64 -11.66 0.64
C GLY A 240 3.03 -10.29 0.09
N ILE A 241 2.04 -9.64 -0.53
CA ILE A 241 2.12 -8.27 -1.05
C ILE A 241 1.45 -7.32 -0.04
N ALA A 242 2.12 -6.23 0.36
CA ALA A 242 1.49 -5.28 1.26
C ALA A 242 0.39 -4.45 0.57
N ILE A 243 0.68 -3.86 -0.59
CA ILE A 243 -0.31 -3.12 -1.38
C ILE A 243 -0.23 -3.54 -2.85
N GLN A 244 -1.34 -4.04 -3.39
CA GLN A 244 -1.44 -4.46 -4.79
C GLN A 244 -2.49 -3.62 -5.53
N VAL A 245 -2.09 -2.97 -6.62
CA VAL A 245 -2.99 -2.21 -7.51
C VAL A 245 -3.09 -2.93 -8.84
N GLU A 246 -4.32 -3.26 -9.25
CA GLU A 246 -4.57 -4.11 -10.41
C GLU A 246 -5.52 -3.49 -11.43
N GLY A 247 -5.27 -3.78 -12.72
CA GLY A 247 -6.19 -3.41 -13.81
C GLY A 247 -6.40 -1.91 -13.87
N GLY A 248 -7.64 -1.41 -13.93
CA GLY A 248 -7.92 0.03 -13.93
C GLY A 248 -7.92 0.69 -12.54
N GLY A 249 -7.49 0.01 -11.48
CA GLY A 249 -7.50 0.55 -10.13
C GLY A 249 -6.61 1.79 -9.98
N LYS A 250 -7.08 2.78 -9.23
CA LYS A 250 -6.33 3.99 -8.87
C LYS A 250 -6.21 4.12 -7.37
N ALA A 251 -5.03 4.43 -6.85
CA ALA A 251 -4.81 4.57 -5.42
C ALA A 251 -3.86 5.70 -5.06
N SER A 252 -4.19 6.43 -3.99
CA SER A 252 -3.26 7.31 -3.28
C SER A 252 -2.99 6.77 -1.88
N VAL A 253 -1.71 6.59 -1.56
CA VAL A 253 -1.24 6.03 -0.29
C VAL A 253 -0.39 7.05 0.46
N THR A 254 -0.80 7.37 1.68
CA THR A 254 -0.06 8.25 2.61
C THR A 254 -0.08 7.61 4.00
N LEU A 255 0.84 6.68 4.23
CA LEU A 255 0.98 5.94 5.49
C LEU A 255 2.37 6.19 6.09
N LYS A 256 2.46 6.18 7.41
CA LYS A 256 3.76 6.36 8.09
C LYS A 256 4.75 5.25 7.75
N THR A 257 4.35 3.99 7.92
CA THR A 257 5.28 2.86 7.79
C THR A 257 4.60 1.59 7.30
N ILE A 258 5.23 0.90 6.35
CA ILE A 258 4.92 -0.47 5.94
C ILE A 258 6.13 -1.34 6.25
N THR A 259 5.95 -2.41 7.02
CA THR A 259 7.02 -3.33 7.43
C THR A 259 6.73 -4.76 6.98
N GLY A 260 7.79 -5.55 6.78
CA GLY A 260 7.70 -6.99 6.56
C GLY A 260 8.85 -7.80 7.16
N ASP A 261 8.92 -9.10 6.84
CA ASP A 261 9.88 -10.07 7.38
C ASP A 261 11.02 -10.45 6.40
N ASN A 262 11.28 -9.61 5.41
CA ASN A 262 12.26 -9.73 4.31
C ASN A 262 11.95 -10.82 3.27
N LYS A 263 10.70 -11.30 3.18
CA LYS A 263 10.30 -12.33 2.20
C LYS A 263 9.38 -11.78 1.11
N GLY A 264 8.40 -10.97 1.50
CA GLY A 264 7.35 -10.44 0.63
C GLY A 264 7.73 -9.21 -0.18
N THR A 265 6.70 -8.66 -0.84
CA THR A 265 6.80 -7.44 -1.67
C THR A 265 6.01 -6.31 -1.04
N GLY A 266 6.60 -5.11 -0.93
CA GLY A 266 5.90 -3.97 -0.33
C GLY A 266 4.74 -3.50 -1.21
N MET A 267 5.00 -3.16 -2.46
CA MET A 267 3.98 -2.67 -3.38
C MET A 267 4.07 -3.29 -4.75
N VAL A 268 2.93 -3.63 -5.35
CA VAL A 268 2.83 -4.14 -6.72
C VAL A 268 1.82 -3.31 -7.52
N VAL A 269 2.22 -2.82 -8.69
CA VAL A 269 1.32 -2.19 -9.68
C VAL A 269 1.29 -3.01 -10.96
N SER A 270 0.09 -3.35 -11.42
CA SER A 270 -0.12 -4.18 -12.61
C SER A 270 -1.35 -3.77 -13.42
N GLY A 271 -1.40 -4.22 -14.68
CA GLY A 271 -2.42 -3.86 -15.64
C GLY A 271 -2.28 -2.41 -16.08
N SER A 272 -3.38 -1.66 -16.03
CA SER A 272 -3.43 -0.21 -16.26
C SER A 272 -3.45 0.56 -14.94
N GLY A 273 -2.93 -0.03 -13.86
CA GLY A 273 -3.09 0.48 -12.51
C GLY A 273 -2.34 1.79 -12.33
N ASP A 274 -2.85 2.65 -11.44
CA ASP A 274 -2.22 3.94 -11.14
C ASP A 274 -2.06 4.07 -9.62
N LEU A 275 -0.83 4.23 -9.17
CA LEU A 275 -0.48 4.35 -7.76
C LEU A 275 0.27 5.65 -7.52
N THR A 276 -0.20 6.42 -6.56
CA THR A 276 0.52 7.54 -5.99
C THR A 276 0.93 7.22 -4.55
N LEU A 277 2.22 7.27 -4.26
CA LEU A 277 2.80 7.07 -2.94
C LEU A 277 3.34 8.40 -2.42
N ASN A 278 2.99 8.79 -1.20
CA ASN A 278 3.45 10.04 -0.60
C ASN A 278 3.86 9.85 0.87
N ASP A 279 5.07 10.29 1.22
CA ASP A 279 5.59 10.31 2.61
C ASP A 279 5.58 8.94 3.32
N VAL A 280 6.00 7.87 2.63
CA VAL A 280 5.94 6.50 3.17
C VAL A 280 7.32 5.93 3.49
N THR A 281 7.44 5.26 4.63
CA THR A 281 8.60 4.44 4.97
C THR A 281 8.31 2.96 4.74
N MET A 282 9.10 2.27 3.92
CA MET A 282 9.02 0.83 3.66
C MET A 282 10.27 0.12 4.17
N THR A 283 10.11 -0.92 4.99
CA THR A 283 11.22 -1.75 5.46
C THR A 283 10.85 -3.22 5.54
N GLY A 284 11.84 -4.11 5.58
CA GLY A 284 11.60 -5.53 5.78
C GLY A 284 10.95 -6.21 4.57
N MET A 285 11.16 -5.70 3.35
CA MET A 285 10.65 -6.32 2.13
C MET A 285 11.81 -6.95 1.35
N LYS A 286 11.57 -8.04 0.63
CA LYS A 286 12.53 -8.57 -0.34
C LYS A 286 12.58 -7.69 -1.58
N THR A 287 11.41 -7.28 -2.05
CA THR A 287 11.24 -6.23 -3.07
C THR A 287 10.37 -5.14 -2.49
N ALA A 288 10.86 -3.91 -2.29
CA ALA A 288 10.01 -2.90 -1.66
C ALA A 288 8.92 -2.40 -2.61
N MET A 289 9.24 -2.16 -3.87
CA MET A 289 8.26 -1.75 -4.89
C MET A 289 8.49 -2.46 -6.21
N GLN A 290 7.41 -2.93 -6.84
CA GLN A 290 7.42 -3.60 -8.13
C GLN A 290 6.35 -3.01 -9.06
N VAL A 291 6.77 -2.41 -10.15
CA VAL A 291 5.89 -1.86 -11.18
C VAL A 291 5.96 -2.77 -12.40
N VAL A 292 4.98 -3.66 -12.52
CA VAL A 292 4.90 -4.65 -13.61
C VAL A 292 4.26 -4.06 -14.85
N SER A 293 3.19 -3.30 -14.69
CA SER A 293 2.53 -2.52 -15.74
C SER A 293 1.67 -1.44 -15.10
N GLY A 294 1.33 -0.40 -15.85
CA GLY A 294 0.68 0.78 -15.30
C GLY A 294 1.70 1.80 -14.78
N THR A 295 1.28 2.67 -13.87
CA THR A 295 2.07 3.80 -13.40
C THR A 295 2.19 3.80 -11.89
N ALA A 296 3.41 4.02 -11.38
CA ALA A 296 3.67 4.37 -9.99
C ALA A 296 4.35 5.73 -9.90
N SER A 297 3.79 6.64 -9.11
CA SER A 297 4.32 7.95 -8.83
C SER A 297 4.70 8.04 -7.36
N VAL A 298 5.97 8.30 -7.06
CA VAL A 298 6.48 8.48 -5.70
C VAL A 298 6.74 9.96 -5.46
N MET A 299 6.10 10.50 -4.44
CA MET A 299 6.12 11.89 -4.03
C MET A 299 6.51 12.01 -2.56
N GLY A 300 6.73 13.25 -2.10
CA GLY A 300 7.09 13.53 -0.72
C GLY A 300 8.43 12.95 -0.31
N GLU A 301 8.61 12.75 0.99
CA GLU A 301 9.80 12.13 1.59
C GLU A 301 9.58 10.63 1.79
N THR A 302 9.98 9.83 0.81
CA THR A 302 9.80 8.37 0.84
C THR A 302 11.11 7.67 1.20
N GLN A 303 11.06 6.71 2.12
CA GLN A 303 12.23 5.93 2.55
C GLN A 303 12.01 4.45 2.29
N ILE A 304 12.97 3.80 1.65
CA ILE A 304 12.95 2.39 1.31
C ILE A 304 14.20 1.74 1.91
N THR A 305 14.02 0.73 2.74
CA THR A 305 15.12 -0.07 3.31
C THR A 305 14.89 -1.55 3.09
N VAL A 306 15.69 -2.14 2.22
CA VAL A 306 15.66 -3.57 1.88
C VAL A 306 16.88 -4.25 2.47
N ARG A 307 16.67 -5.39 3.15
CA ARG A 307 17.74 -6.19 3.75
C ARG A 307 17.68 -7.62 3.24
N GLY A 308 18.84 -8.27 3.19
CA GLY A 308 18.97 -9.66 2.77
C GLY A 308 19.57 -9.80 1.37
N GLY A 309 20.16 -10.97 1.10
CA GLY A 309 20.83 -11.24 -0.18
C GLY A 309 19.89 -11.10 -1.37
N ASN A 310 20.38 -10.49 -2.44
CA ASN A 310 19.63 -10.22 -3.68
C ASN A 310 18.34 -9.40 -3.52
N GLY A 311 18.17 -8.65 -2.43
CA GLY A 311 17.04 -7.75 -2.23
C GLY A 311 16.98 -6.64 -3.28
N ILE A 312 15.77 -6.16 -3.60
CA ILE A 312 15.55 -5.11 -4.60
C ILE A 312 14.80 -3.94 -3.98
N GLY A 313 15.35 -2.74 -4.03
CA GLY A 313 14.65 -1.53 -3.63
C GLY A 313 13.41 -1.33 -4.48
N VAL A 314 13.61 -1.03 -5.77
CA VAL A 314 12.51 -0.88 -6.74
C VAL A 314 12.77 -1.67 -8.02
N LYS A 315 11.76 -2.39 -8.48
CA LYS A 315 11.76 -3.15 -9.73
C LYS A 315 10.72 -2.59 -10.69
N VAL A 316 11.10 -2.30 -11.91
CA VAL A 316 10.20 -1.87 -13.00
C VAL A 316 10.39 -2.83 -14.16
N GLU A 317 9.33 -3.40 -14.71
CA GLU A 317 9.42 -4.40 -15.77
C GLU A 317 8.24 -4.32 -16.75
N ARG A 318 8.31 -5.10 -17.84
CA ARG A 318 7.32 -5.21 -18.93
C ARG A 318 6.92 -3.86 -19.54
N SER A 319 5.84 -3.26 -19.03
CA SER A 319 5.31 -1.97 -19.50
C SER A 319 5.05 -1.00 -18.34
N GLY A 320 5.73 -1.21 -17.21
CA GLY A 320 5.66 -0.34 -16.05
C GLY A 320 6.28 1.03 -16.30
N THR A 321 5.66 2.06 -15.74
CA THR A 321 6.19 3.42 -15.68
C THR A 321 6.37 3.83 -14.23
N LEU A 322 7.59 4.19 -13.85
CA LEU A 322 7.93 4.70 -12.52
C LEU A 322 8.34 6.17 -12.61
N ASN A 323 7.70 7.01 -11.79
CA ASN A 323 8.04 8.43 -11.63
C ASN A 323 8.35 8.72 -10.16
N MET A 324 9.64 8.78 -9.80
CA MET A 324 10.07 9.26 -8.49
C MET A 324 10.36 10.76 -8.59
N MET A 325 9.46 11.56 -8.03
CA MET A 325 9.51 13.02 -8.08
C MET A 325 9.76 13.66 -6.70
N GLY A 326 9.54 12.90 -5.62
CA GLY A 326 9.85 13.31 -4.25
C GLY A 326 11.29 13.03 -3.83
N GLU A 327 11.69 13.52 -2.65
CA GLU A 327 12.95 13.15 -2.02
C GLU A 327 12.88 11.69 -1.58
N THR A 328 13.51 10.80 -2.35
CA THR A 328 13.43 9.36 -2.11
C THR A 328 14.78 8.82 -1.66
N MET A 329 14.80 8.12 -0.53
CA MET A 329 15.97 7.39 -0.03
C MET A 329 15.77 5.89 -0.25
N ILE A 330 16.70 5.23 -0.94
CA ILE A 330 16.69 3.78 -1.14
C ILE A 330 17.98 3.22 -0.56
N MET A 331 17.87 2.38 0.47
CA MET A 331 18.96 1.66 1.10
C MET A 331 18.77 0.17 0.89
N VAL A 332 19.73 -0.49 0.26
CA VAL A 332 19.73 -1.94 0.06
C VAL A 332 20.99 -2.54 0.66
N THR A 333 20.81 -3.42 1.63
CA THR A 333 21.91 -4.15 2.30
C THR A 333 21.76 -5.64 2.10
N GLY A 334 22.87 -6.36 2.00
CA GLY A 334 22.89 -7.77 1.67
C GLY A 334 23.55 -8.01 0.32
N THR A 335 24.35 -9.08 0.25
CA THR A 335 25.13 -9.41 -0.95
C THR A 335 24.30 -9.41 -2.22
N GLY A 336 24.77 -8.68 -3.23
CA GLY A 336 24.17 -8.64 -4.57
C GLY A 336 22.83 -7.90 -4.67
N GLY A 337 22.47 -7.10 -3.66
CA GLY A 337 21.26 -6.27 -3.68
C GLY A 337 21.25 -5.23 -4.82
N VAL A 338 20.05 -4.82 -5.25
CA VAL A 338 19.87 -3.82 -6.32
C VAL A 338 19.01 -2.67 -5.83
N GLY A 339 19.50 -1.44 -5.96
CA GLY A 339 18.74 -0.23 -5.60
C GLY A 339 17.50 -0.07 -6.49
N VAL A 340 17.71 0.15 -7.78
CA VAL A 340 16.65 0.22 -8.79
C VAL A 340 16.97 -0.73 -9.95
N LYS A 341 16.05 -1.62 -10.27
CA LYS A 341 16.14 -2.56 -11.40
C LYS A 341 15.08 -2.22 -12.45
N VAL A 342 15.52 -1.93 -13.66
CA VAL A 342 14.66 -1.71 -14.83
C VAL A 342 14.87 -2.84 -15.82
N GLY A 343 13.81 -3.58 -16.11
CA GLY A 343 13.83 -4.79 -16.92
C GLY A 343 13.86 -4.55 -18.44
N GLU A 344 13.39 -5.55 -19.16
CA GLU A 344 13.26 -5.57 -20.62
C GLU A 344 11.88 -5.03 -21.06
N GLY A 345 11.79 -4.59 -22.32
CA GLY A 345 10.57 -4.02 -22.91
C GLY A 345 10.47 -2.49 -22.81
N THR A 346 9.28 -1.95 -23.13
CA THR A 346 8.98 -0.51 -23.07
C THR A 346 8.74 -0.05 -21.63
N VAL A 347 9.81 -0.10 -20.83
CA VAL A 347 9.80 0.24 -19.40
C VAL A 347 10.45 1.61 -19.20
N ASN A 348 9.82 2.48 -18.41
CA ASN A 348 10.34 3.83 -18.15
C ASN A 348 10.49 4.07 -16.64
N ALA A 349 11.67 4.52 -16.22
CA ALA A 349 11.90 4.99 -14.86
C ALA A 349 12.51 6.39 -14.86
N THR A 350 11.81 7.35 -14.28
CA THR A 350 12.33 8.70 -14.02
C THR A 350 12.60 8.83 -12.52
N LEU A 351 13.87 9.10 -12.17
CA LEU A 351 14.34 9.25 -10.80
C LEU A 351 14.82 10.68 -10.59
N THR A 352 14.09 11.48 -9.81
CA THR A 352 14.47 12.86 -9.47
C THR A 352 14.78 12.95 -7.99
N ASN A 353 15.89 13.60 -7.61
CA ASN A 353 16.29 13.78 -6.21
C ASN A 353 16.34 12.47 -5.40
N THR A 354 16.63 11.35 -6.07
CA THR A 354 16.69 10.02 -5.45
C THR A 354 18.11 9.75 -4.94
N ARG A 355 18.24 9.32 -3.69
CA ARG A 355 19.52 8.86 -3.11
C ARG A 355 19.46 7.35 -2.95
N ILE A 356 20.37 6.65 -3.60
CA ILE A 356 20.49 5.19 -3.59
C ILE A 356 21.78 4.83 -2.88
N THR A 357 21.68 3.95 -1.88
CA THR A 357 22.82 3.34 -1.20
C THR A 357 22.70 1.83 -1.32
N VAL A 358 23.74 1.20 -1.85
CA VAL A 358 23.86 -0.26 -1.93
C VAL A 358 25.21 -0.68 -1.37
N VAL A 359 25.29 -1.86 -0.79
CA VAL A 359 26.54 -2.41 -0.21
C VAL A 359 26.72 -3.87 -0.62
N GLU A 360 27.85 -4.47 -0.25
CA GLU A 360 28.13 -5.90 -0.38
C GLU A 360 28.02 -6.42 -1.82
N ASN A 361 28.83 -5.86 -2.73
CA ASN A 361 28.78 -6.17 -4.16
C ASN A 361 27.42 -5.88 -4.83
N GLY A 362 26.62 -4.97 -4.25
CA GLY A 362 25.36 -4.53 -4.81
C GLY A 362 25.49 -3.70 -6.09
N THR A 363 24.36 -3.48 -6.76
CA THR A 363 24.24 -2.59 -7.91
C THR A 363 23.30 -1.44 -7.62
N GLY A 364 23.74 -0.20 -7.81
CA GLY A 364 22.90 0.97 -7.55
C GLY A 364 21.67 1.01 -8.47
N VAL A 365 21.92 1.09 -9.77
CA VAL A 365 20.89 1.04 -10.83
C VAL A 365 21.25 -0.02 -11.85
N LYS A 366 20.35 -0.98 -12.11
CA LYS A 366 20.52 -2.04 -13.10
C LYS A 366 19.49 -1.90 -14.21
N VAL A 367 19.94 -1.87 -15.46
CA VAL A 367 19.10 -1.64 -16.64
C VAL A 367 19.27 -2.78 -17.63
N GLY A 368 18.15 -3.42 -17.99
CA GLY A 368 18.02 -4.39 -19.08
C GLY A 368 17.93 -3.67 -20.42
N GLU A 369 16.71 -3.44 -20.91
CA GLU A 369 16.46 -2.74 -22.20
C GLU A 369 15.61 -1.47 -22.06
N GLY A 370 15.09 -1.19 -20.86
CA GLY A 370 14.25 -0.01 -20.62
C GLY A 370 14.99 1.34 -20.68
N THR A 371 14.25 2.39 -20.37
CA THR A 371 14.77 3.76 -20.26
C THR A 371 14.83 4.21 -18.82
N VAL A 372 16.01 4.68 -18.39
CA VAL A 372 16.21 5.33 -17.09
C VAL A 372 16.66 6.77 -17.30
N ILE A 373 15.97 7.70 -16.65
CA ILE A 373 16.37 9.10 -16.57
C ILE A 373 16.56 9.43 -15.09
N MET A 374 17.79 9.62 -14.66
CA MET A 374 18.10 10.07 -13.30
C MET A 374 18.57 11.53 -13.33
N LYS A 375 17.86 12.37 -12.58
CA LYS A 375 18.12 13.81 -12.46
C LYS A 375 18.40 14.14 -11.00
N GLN A 376 19.58 14.71 -10.74
CA GLN A 376 20.03 15.03 -9.39
C GLN A 376 20.09 13.78 -8.49
N GLY A 377 20.47 13.95 -7.23
CA GLY A 377 20.60 12.85 -6.27
C GLY A 377 21.93 12.11 -6.37
N SER A 378 21.98 10.91 -5.81
CA SER A 378 23.24 10.18 -5.62
C SER A 378 23.07 8.67 -5.65
N ILE A 379 24.11 7.97 -6.08
CA ILE A 379 24.26 6.51 -5.99
C ILE A 379 25.56 6.24 -5.25
N THR A 380 25.50 5.55 -4.11
CA THR A 380 26.66 5.33 -3.23
C THR A 380 26.84 3.85 -2.92
N GLY A 381 28.05 3.36 -3.10
CA GLY A 381 28.47 1.99 -2.79
C GLY A 381 29.31 1.89 -1.51
N ASP A 382 29.91 0.72 -1.28
CA ASP A 382 30.83 0.43 -0.17
C ASP A 382 32.27 0.07 -0.61
N ARG A 383 32.66 0.60 -1.78
CA ARG A 383 33.89 0.34 -2.53
C ARG A 383 33.90 -0.97 -3.29
N THR A 384 32.78 -1.69 -3.34
CA THR A 384 32.59 -2.90 -4.16
C THR A 384 31.46 -2.69 -5.17
N GLY A 385 31.15 -3.70 -6.00
CA GLY A 385 30.00 -3.66 -6.90
C GLY A 385 30.04 -2.58 -7.99
N THR A 386 28.85 -2.22 -8.48
CA THR A 386 28.66 -1.34 -9.64
C THR A 386 27.63 -0.23 -9.36
N GLY A 387 27.96 1.03 -9.67
CA GLY A 387 27.03 2.15 -9.51
C GLY A 387 25.84 2.04 -10.46
N VAL A 388 26.12 2.00 -11.77
CA VAL A 388 25.11 1.79 -12.82
C VAL A 388 25.55 0.64 -13.73
N GLN A 389 24.72 -0.41 -13.85
CA GLN A 389 24.93 -1.53 -14.77
C GLN A 389 23.91 -1.47 -15.90
N MET A 390 24.38 -1.32 -17.14
CA MET A 390 23.58 -1.26 -18.35
C MET A 390 23.85 -2.48 -19.22
N MET A 391 22.84 -3.31 -19.40
CA MET A 391 22.89 -4.46 -20.32
C MET A 391 22.34 -4.09 -21.71
N GLY A 392 21.72 -2.92 -21.83
CA GLY A 392 21.02 -2.39 -23.01
C GLY A 392 20.26 -1.11 -22.70
N GLY A 393 19.30 -0.75 -23.56
CA GLY A 393 18.37 0.36 -23.33
C GLY A 393 19.00 1.75 -23.37
N ASN A 394 18.37 2.70 -22.68
CA ASN A 394 18.82 4.08 -22.61
C ASN A 394 18.95 4.55 -21.17
N VAL A 395 20.11 5.10 -20.79
CA VAL A 395 20.31 5.73 -19.48
C VAL A 395 20.74 7.17 -19.68
N THR A 396 20.07 8.08 -19.01
CA THR A 396 20.46 9.49 -18.92
C THR A 396 20.72 9.86 -17.46
N LEU A 397 21.94 10.32 -17.17
CA LEU A 397 22.36 10.85 -15.88
C LEU A 397 22.56 12.36 -16.00
N GLU A 398 21.86 13.14 -15.19
CA GLU A 398 21.91 14.61 -15.21
C GLU A 398 22.12 15.15 -13.79
N GLY A 399 23.32 15.65 -13.49
CA GLY A 399 23.67 16.17 -12.16
C GLY A 399 23.68 15.10 -11.05
N VAL A 400 24.00 13.85 -11.39
CA VAL A 400 24.01 12.73 -10.44
C VAL A 400 25.41 12.57 -9.82
N ASN A 401 25.48 12.22 -8.53
CA ASN A 401 26.74 11.85 -7.88
C ASN A 401 26.83 10.33 -7.71
N ILE A 402 27.77 9.67 -8.37
CA ILE A 402 28.06 8.24 -8.23
C ILE A 402 29.37 8.10 -7.46
N SER A 403 29.37 7.38 -6.34
CA SER A 403 30.56 7.25 -5.49
C SER A 403 30.73 5.88 -4.83
N SER A 404 31.98 5.55 -4.49
CA SER A 404 32.32 4.37 -3.68
C SER A 404 31.96 3.03 -4.35
N PHE A 405 32.24 2.88 -5.63
CA PHE A 405 32.11 1.58 -6.34
C PHE A 405 33.44 1.17 -6.97
N MET A 406 33.63 -0.14 -7.20
CA MET A 406 34.73 -0.59 -8.08
C MET A 406 34.46 -0.21 -9.53
N LYS A 407 33.20 -0.28 -9.97
CA LYS A 407 32.78 0.22 -11.28
C LYS A 407 31.76 1.34 -11.09
N GLY A 408 32.06 2.55 -11.54
CA GLY A 408 31.09 3.64 -11.52
C GLY A 408 29.91 3.31 -12.43
N ILE A 409 30.20 3.04 -13.70
CA ILE A 409 29.24 2.60 -14.70
C ILE A 409 29.84 1.45 -15.51
N GLU A 410 29.06 0.40 -15.72
CA GLU A 410 29.37 -0.72 -16.62
C GLU A 410 28.27 -0.81 -17.68
N ALA A 411 28.62 -0.65 -18.96
CA ALA A 411 27.69 -0.68 -20.07
C ALA A 411 28.14 -1.66 -21.15
N THR A 412 27.27 -2.60 -21.52
CA THR A 412 27.54 -3.58 -22.57
C THR A 412 26.83 -3.29 -23.88
N LYS A 413 25.67 -2.61 -23.84
CA LYS A 413 24.88 -2.20 -25.00
C LYS A 413 24.06 -0.94 -24.67
N GLY A 414 23.43 -0.35 -25.69
CA GLY A 414 22.49 0.76 -25.54
C GLY A 414 23.13 2.14 -25.61
N THR A 415 22.44 3.16 -25.11
CA THR A 415 22.92 4.55 -25.09
C THR A 415 23.05 5.06 -23.66
N LEU A 416 24.26 5.44 -23.28
CA LEU A 416 24.54 6.13 -22.03
C LEU A 416 24.75 7.63 -22.29
N LYS A 417 23.95 8.48 -21.66
CA LYS A 417 24.07 9.93 -21.68
C LYS A 417 24.46 10.43 -20.29
N VAL A 418 25.59 11.13 -20.19
CA VAL A 418 26.07 11.76 -18.96
C VAL A 418 26.12 13.27 -19.19
N LYS A 419 25.39 14.04 -18.38
CA LYS A 419 25.33 15.50 -18.52
C LYS A 419 25.11 16.24 -17.20
N GLY A 420 25.07 17.57 -17.27
CA GLY A 420 24.61 18.45 -16.19
C GLY A 420 25.50 18.42 -14.94
N GLY A 421 26.82 18.25 -15.12
CA GLY A 421 27.77 18.21 -13.99
C GLY A 421 27.75 16.91 -13.18
N THR A 422 27.26 15.80 -13.75
CA THR A 422 27.34 14.46 -13.12
C THR A 422 28.77 14.14 -12.68
N GLN A 423 28.95 13.67 -11.45
CA GLN A 423 30.25 13.30 -10.87
C GLN A 423 30.32 11.81 -10.60
N ILE A 424 31.41 11.17 -11.02
CA ILE A 424 31.67 9.74 -10.81
C ILE A 424 33.00 9.62 -10.08
N THR A 425 32.99 9.10 -8.85
CA THR A 425 34.21 8.85 -8.06
C THR A 425 34.27 7.39 -7.66
N VAL A 426 35.24 6.66 -8.21
CA VAL A 426 35.38 5.22 -7.93
C VAL A 426 36.38 4.95 -6.82
N ALA A 427 36.33 3.74 -6.27
CA ALA A 427 37.31 3.25 -5.31
C ALA A 427 38.71 3.13 -5.95
N ASP A 428 39.74 2.98 -5.12
CA ASP A 428 41.12 2.80 -5.56
C ASP A 428 41.24 1.59 -6.50
N GLY A 429 41.88 1.79 -7.66
CA GLY A 429 41.98 0.77 -8.72
C GLY A 429 40.68 0.51 -9.49
N GLY A 430 39.60 1.25 -9.21
CA GLY A 430 38.31 1.11 -9.88
C GLY A 430 38.26 1.70 -11.29
N THR A 431 37.18 1.40 -12.01
CA THR A 431 36.88 1.93 -13.35
C THR A 431 35.70 2.88 -13.30
N GLY A 432 35.87 4.13 -13.72
CA GLY A 432 34.82 5.14 -13.79
C GLY A 432 33.69 4.72 -14.72
N ILE A 433 33.96 4.61 -16.02
CA ILE A 433 33.03 4.08 -17.03
C ILE A 433 33.72 2.96 -17.80
N ASN A 434 33.13 1.77 -17.79
CA ASN A 434 33.54 0.64 -18.63
C ASN A 434 32.47 0.36 -19.67
N MET A 435 32.75 0.66 -20.93
CA MET A 435 31.87 0.44 -22.07
C MET A 435 32.44 -0.63 -23.00
N THR A 436 31.77 -1.78 -23.06
CA THR A 436 32.13 -2.88 -23.99
C THR A 436 31.19 -2.95 -25.21
N GLY A 437 30.30 -1.97 -25.38
CA GLY A 437 29.40 -1.86 -26.52
C GLY A 437 28.36 -0.75 -26.32
N GLY A 438 27.77 -0.29 -27.44
CA GLY A 438 26.78 0.80 -27.45
C GLY A 438 27.38 2.18 -27.68
N THR A 439 26.67 3.23 -27.25
CA THR A 439 27.05 4.64 -27.45
C THR A 439 27.20 5.38 -26.12
N LEU A 440 28.35 6.01 -25.92
CA LEU A 440 28.61 6.94 -24.82
C LEU A 440 28.48 8.37 -25.34
N ASN A 441 27.57 9.14 -24.76
CA ASN A 441 27.50 10.59 -24.94
C ASN A 441 27.75 11.26 -23.59
N MET A 442 28.94 11.83 -23.43
CA MET A 442 29.30 12.58 -22.24
C MET A 442 29.39 14.06 -22.58
N ASN A 443 28.42 14.85 -22.12
CA ASN A 443 28.35 16.29 -22.31
C ASN A 443 28.32 16.98 -20.94
N GLN A 444 29.52 17.27 -20.43
CA GLN A 444 29.80 17.71 -19.04
C GLN A 444 29.78 16.57 -18.02
N GLY A 445 30.56 16.75 -16.95
CA GLY A 445 30.71 15.81 -15.84
C GLY A 445 32.18 15.56 -15.49
N THR A 446 32.43 14.90 -14.37
CA THR A 446 33.78 14.63 -13.87
C THR A 446 33.91 13.18 -13.45
N ILE A 447 35.01 12.54 -13.83
CA ILE A 447 35.36 11.19 -13.40
C ILE A 447 36.64 11.28 -12.59
N THR A 448 36.61 10.83 -11.34
CA THR A 448 37.74 10.80 -10.43
C THR A 448 38.14 9.36 -10.13
N VAL A 449 39.41 9.05 -10.38
CA VAL A 449 40.02 7.74 -10.13
C VAL A 449 41.22 7.88 -9.20
N LYS A 450 41.55 6.81 -8.50
CA LYS A 450 42.69 6.72 -7.58
C LYS A 450 43.42 5.39 -7.74
N GLY A 451 44.67 5.32 -7.27
CA GLY A 451 45.41 4.06 -7.16
C GLY A 451 45.60 3.29 -8.47
N GLY A 452 45.79 3.98 -9.60
CA GLY A 452 45.94 3.34 -10.92
C GLY A 452 44.62 2.94 -11.60
N GLY A 453 43.47 3.41 -11.10
CA GLY A 453 42.17 3.18 -11.71
C GLY A 453 42.02 3.78 -13.12
N ILE A 454 41.00 3.30 -13.84
CA ILE A 454 40.72 3.69 -15.23
C ILE A 454 39.55 4.67 -15.26
N GLY A 455 39.75 5.86 -15.83
CA GLY A 455 38.67 6.85 -15.94
C GLY A 455 37.55 6.37 -16.85
N VAL A 456 37.87 6.19 -18.14
CA VAL A 456 36.96 5.68 -19.16
C VAL A 456 37.67 4.59 -19.95
N ASN A 457 37.03 3.43 -20.09
CA ASN A 457 37.43 2.35 -20.98
C ASN A 457 36.35 2.16 -22.04
N VAL A 458 36.69 2.27 -23.32
CA VAL A 458 35.80 1.99 -24.46
C VAL A 458 36.52 1.02 -25.38
N GLY A 459 35.98 -0.19 -25.51
CA GLY A 459 36.53 -1.19 -26.42
C GLY A 459 35.91 -2.57 -26.23
N ASP A 460 35.87 -3.33 -27.32
CA ASP A 460 35.46 -4.74 -27.29
C ASP A 460 36.54 -5.56 -26.57
N ARG A 461 36.11 -6.49 -25.71
CA ARG A 461 36.99 -7.56 -25.22
C ARG A 461 36.99 -8.72 -26.19
#